data_AF-A0A3C1KJE2-F1
#
_entry.id   AF-A0A3C1KJE2-F1
#
_cell.length_a   1.000
_cell.length_b   1.000
_cell.length_c   1.000
_cell.angle_alpha   90.00
_cell.angle_beta   90.00
_cell.angle_gamma   90.00
#
_symmetry.space_group_name_H-M   'P 1'
#
loop_
_entity.id
_entity.type
_entity.pdbx_description
1 polymer ?
#
loop_
_entity_poly.entity_id
_entity_poly.type
_entity_poly.pdbx_seq_one_letter_code
_entity_poly.pdbx_strand_id
1 'polypeptide(L)'
;MRSLIAALLLVTASQTQALSLGAEEFAAARQLSCVLAQDALGFLSDDEYADQVDEVLGDYDAESGDVIYAKALGYFDGLMFGIVERDQSAIEARLRAFSGSQACSHHVGVHYTL
;
A
#
# COMPACT_ATOMS: atom_id res chain seq x y z
N MET A 1 45.90 10.66 -13.34
CA MET A 1 44.94 9.56 -13.63
C MET A 1 44.19 9.06 -12.40
N ARG A 2 44.82 8.86 -11.23
CA ARG A 2 44.13 8.40 -10.00
C ARG A 2 43.01 9.35 -9.51
N SER A 3 43.19 10.67 -9.60
CA SER A 3 42.16 11.63 -9.18
C SER A 3 40.93 11.68 -10.08
N LEU A 4 41.04 11.27 -11.35
CA LEU A 4 39.92 11.23 -12.29
C LEU A 4 38.98 10.06 -12.01
N ILE A 5 39.52 8.94 -11.52
CA ILE A 5 38.75 7.75 -11.16
C ILE A 5 37.93 8.01 -9.89
N ALA A 6 38.47 8.75 -8.93
CA ALA A 6 37.77 9.12 -7.71
C ALA A 6 36.55 10.01 -7.98
N ALA A 7 36.68 11.01 -8.87
CA ALA A 7 35.57 11.90 -9.23
C ALA A 7 34.43 11.16 -9.96
N LEU A 8 34.75 10.14 -10.76
CA LEU A 8 33.75 9.34 -11.48
C LEU A 8 32.91 8.46 -10.53
N LEU A 9 33.49 7.97 -9.45
CA LEU A 9 32.82 7.13 -8.44
C LEU A 9 31.84 7.91 -7.56
N LEU A 10 32.08 9.22 -7.35
CA LEU A 10 31.17 10.08 -6.58
C LEU A 10 29.89 10.42 -7.35
N VAL A 11 29.92 10.42 -8.69
CA VAL A 11 28.74 10.71 -9.52
C VAL A 11 27.78 9.51 -9.59
N THR A 12 28.26 8.28 -9.43
CA THR A 12 27.42 7.07 -9.50
C THR A 12 26.73 6.71 -8.18
N ALA A 13 27.12 7.30 -7.05
CA ALA A 13 26.52 7.02 -5.74
C ALA A 13 25.19 7.76 -5.50
N SER A 14 24.94 8.84 -6.24
CA SER A 14 23.82 9.77 -6.01
C SER A 14 22.46 9.25 -6.49
N GLN A 15 22.39 8.07 -7.09
CA GLN A 15 21.14 7.47 -7.59
C GLN A 15 20.68 6.28 -6.75
N THR A 16 21.07 6.25 -5.48
CA THR A 16 20.49 5.28 -4.54
C THR A 16 19.18 5.86 -3.98
N GLN A 17 18.14 5.86 -4.81
CA GLN A 17 16.76 5.99 -4.32
C GLN A 17 16.55 4.78 -3.40
N ALA A 18 16.58 5.00 -2.08
CA ALA A 18 16.27 3.94 -1.15
C ALA A 18 14.80 3.57 -1.39
N LEU A 19 14.54 2.32 -1.79
CA LEU A 19 13.21 1.72 -1.87
C LEU A 19 12.49 1.68 -0.50
N SER A 20 13.02 2.32 0.55
CA SER A 20 12.33 2.53 1.81
C SER A 20 11.47 3.78 1.72
N LEU A 21 10.17 3.63 1.94
CA LEU A 21 9.28 4.76 2.14
C LEU A 21 9.73 5.57 3.37
N GLY A 22 9.46 6.87 3.35
CA GLY A 22 9.37 7.63 4.59
C GLY A 22 8.19 7.15 5.45
N ALA A 23 8.10 7.69 6.66
CA ALA A 23 7.11 7.26 7.63
C ALA A 23 5.68 7.57 7.17
N GLU A 24 5.48 8.70 6.49
CA GLU A 24 4.18 9.16 6.01
C GLU A 24 3.71 8.32 4.82
N GLU A 25 4.57 8.10 3.83
CA GLU A 25 4.25 7.25 2.69
C GLU A 25 3.98 5.81 3.13
N PHE A 26 4.70 5.32 4.16
CA PHE A 26 4.42 3.99 4.73
C PHE A 26 3.06 3.93 5.41
N ALA A 27 2.66 4.99 6.11
CA ALA A 27 1.33 5.11 6.68
C ALA A 27 0.25 5.13 5.59
N ALA A 28 0.47 5.89 4.52
CA ALA A 28 -0.41 5.94 3.35
C ALA A 28 -0.52 4.57 2.67
N ALA A 29 0.60 3.87 2.43
CA ALA A 29 0.59 2.53 1.84
C ALA A 29 -0.19 1.54 2.70
N ARG A 30 -0.03 1.59 4.03
CA ARG A 30 -0.79 0.77 4.96
C ARG A 30 -2.29 1.09 4.92
N GLN A 31 -2.65 2.37 4.88
CA GLN A 31 -4.05 2.81 4.78
C GLN A 31 -4.67 2.34 3.46
N LEU A 32 -3.95 2.50 2.36
CA LEU A 32 -4.38 2.04 1.04
C LEU A 32 -4.55 0.51 0.98
N SER A 33 -3.71 -0.27 1.66
CA SER A 33 -3.93 -1.72 1.80
C SER A 33 -5.26 -2.05 2.49
N CYS A 34 -5.73 -1.21 3.42
CA CYS A 34 -7.06 -1.37 4.04
C CYS A 34 -8.20 -1.02 3.08
N VAL A 35 -8.02 -0.03 2.21
CA VAL A 35 -8.97 0.29 1.14
C VAL A 35 -9.08 -0.90 0.17
N LEU A 36 -7.94 -1.43 -0.30
CA LEU A 36 -7.88 -2.62 -1.17
C LEU A 36 -8.55 -3.85 -0.53
N ALA A 37 -8.38 -4.05 0.78
CA ALA A 37 -9.04 -5.14 1.49
C ALA A 37 -10.56 -5.00 1.57
N GLN A 38 -11.07 -3.78 1.70
CA GLN A 38 -12.51 -3.52 1.71
C GLN A 38 -13.12 -3.66 0.32
N ASP A 39 -12.44 -3.14 -0.70
CA ASP A 39 -12.81 -3.33 -2.11
C ASP A 39 -12.88 -4.82 -2.48
N ALA A 40 -11.84 -5.59 -2.15
CA ALA A 40 -11.80 -7.04 -2.39
C ALA A 40 -12.90 -7.83 -1.64
N LEU A 41 -13.42 -7.28 -0.53
CA LEU A 41 -14.57 -7.84 0.21
C LEU A 41 -15.93 -7.39 -0.34
N GLY A 42 -15.94 -6.48 -1.32
CA GLY A 42 -17.15 -5.88 -1.90
C GLY A 42 -17.83 -4.89 -0.97
N PHE A 43 -17.09 -4.27 -0.06
CA PHE A 43 -17.65 -3.28 0.88
C PHE A 43 -17.70 -1.87 0.29
N LEU A 44 -16.97 -1.61 -0.78
CA LEU A 44 -16.92 -0.33 -1.46
C LEU A 44 -17.56 -0.45 -2.83
N SER A 45 -18.36 0.55 -3.20
CA SER A 45 -18.70 0.80 -4.59
C SER A 45 -17.51 1.41 -5.35
N ASP A 46 -17.55 1.40 -6.69
CA ASP A 46 -16.51 1.98 -7.54
C ASP A 46 -16.22 3.45 -7.19
N ASP A 47 -17.26 4.24 -6.89
CA ASP A 47 -17.13 5.64 -6.50
C ASP A 47 -16.51 5.78 -5.09
N GLU A 48 -16.94 4.98 -4.12
CA GLU A 48 -16.37 4.98 -2.75
C GLU A 48 -14.91 4.51 -2.72
N TYR A 49 -14.55 3.58 -3.60
CA TYR A 49 -13.17 3.15 -3.78
C TYR A 49 -12.33 4.30 -4.35
N ALA A 50 -12.81 4.96 -5.42
CA ALA A 50 -12.10 6.09 -6.01
C ALA A 50 -11.90 7.24 -5.01
N ASP A 51 -12.94 7.58 -4.24
CA ASP A 51 -12.89 8.63 -3.22
C ASP A 51 -11.87 8.30 -2.11
N GLN A 52 -11.82 7.04 -1.63
CA GLN A 52 -10.85 6.64 -0.61
C GLN A 52 -9.42 6.55 -1.13
N VAL A 53 -9.22 6.17 -2.39
CA VAL A 53 -7.89 6.21 -3.02
C VAL A 53 -7.43 7.67 -3.14
N ASP A 54 -8.32 8.58 -3.54
CA ASP A 54 -8.02 10.02 -3.62
C ASP A 54 -7.74 10.62 -2.23
N GLU A 55 -8.49 10.22 -1.19
CA GLU A 55 -8.23 10.66 0.20
C GLU A 55 -6.82 10.26 0.67
N VAL A 56 -6.32 9.10 0.27
CA VAL A 56 -4.99 8.62 0.67
C VAL A 56 -3.87 9.19 -0.19
N LEU A 57 -4.09 9.32 -1.50
CA LEU A 57 -3.04 9.66 -2.47
C LEU A 57 -3.06 11.13 -2.91
N GLY A 58 -4.13 11.87 -2.66
CA GLY A 58 -4.37 13.21 -3.22
C GLY A 58 -3.35 14.27 -2.82
N ASP A 59 -2.66 14.08 -1.69
CA ASP A 59 -1.59 14.97 -1.21
C ASP A 59 -0.21 14.63 -1.79
N TYR A 60 -0.09 13.52 -2.53
CA TYR A 60 1.17 13.06 -3.11
C TYR A 60 1.24 13.40 -4.61
N ASP A 61 2.46 13.66 -5.10
CA ASP A 61 2.67 13.69 -6.55
C ASP A 61 2.49 12.29 -7.17
N ALA A 62 2.29 12.25 -8.49
CA ALA A 62 1.99 11.01 -9.20
C ALA A 62 3.08 9.93 -9.04
N GLU A 63 4.35 10.31 -9.03
CA GLU A 63 5.46 9.36 -8.89
C GLU A 63 5.47 8.72 -7.49
N SER A 64 5.28 9.53 -6.45
CA SER A 64 5.18 9.08 -5.07
C SER A 64 3.93 8.23 -4.86
N GLY A 65 2.80 8.64 -5.45
CA GLY A 65 1.54 7.91 -5.44
C GLY A 65 1.68 6.51 -6.03
N ASP A 66 2.34 6.36 -7.19
CA ASP A 66 2.60 5.07 -7.82
C ASP A 66 3.43 4.14 -6.92
N VAL A 67 4.46 4.68 -6.25
CA VAL A 67 5.30 3.93 -5.32
C VAL A 67 4.52 3.47 -4.09
N ILE A 68 3.68 4.35 -3.52
CA ILE A 68 2.80 4.04 -2.39
C ILE A 68 1.81 2.94 -2.79
N TYR A 69 1.15 3.09 -3.95
CA TYR A 69 0.19 2.13 -4.47
C TYR A 69 0.82 0.75 -4.71
N ALA A 70 1.99 0.69 -5.35
CA ALA A 70 2.73 -0.55 -5.57
C ALA A 70 3.07 -1.28 -4.25
N LYS A 71 3.38 -0.52 -3.19
CA LYS A 71 3.66 -1.10 -1.87
C LYS A 71 2.41 -1.55 -1.15
N ALA A 72 1.31 -0.82 -1.29
CA ALA A 72 0.02 -1.24 -0.77
C ALA A 72 -0.43 -2.57 -1.38
N LEU A 73 -0.27 -2.72 -2.71
CA LEU A 73 -0.47 -3.99 -3.41
C LEU A 73 0.46 -5.09 -2.91
N GLY A 74 1.76 -4.82 -2.79
CA GLY A 74 2.71 -5.81 -2.29
C GLY A 74 2.41 -6.28 -0.86
N TYR A 75 1.94 -5.37 0.01
CA TYR A 75 1.49 -5.72 1.36
C TYR A 75 0.22 -6.57 1.31
N PHE A 76 -0.76 -6.17 0.50
CA PHE A 76 -2.01 -6.90 0.28
C PHE A 76 -1.76 -8.32 -0.24
N ASP A 77 -0.93 -8.49 -1.26
CA ASP A 77 -0.52 -9.78 -1.80
C ASP A 77 0.23 -10.60 -0.75
N GLY A 78 1.08 -9.95 0.03
CA GLY A 78 1.78 -10.56 1.16
C GLY A 78 0.83 -11.14 2.22
N LEU A 79 -0.34 -10.52 2.45
CA LEU A 79 -1.36 -11.08 3.33
C LEU A 79 -1.91 -12.40 2.81
N MET A 80 -1.92 -12.63 1.51
CA MET A 80 -2.42 -13.87 0.89
C MET A 80 -1.37 -14.97 0.82
N PHE A 81 -0.13 -14.69 1.23
CA PHE A 81 0.94 -15.68 1.25
C PHE A 81 0.54 -16.93 2.07
N GLY A 82 0.72 -18.10 1.45
CA GLY A 82 0.39 -19.39 2.05
C GLY A 82 -1.09 -19.80 1.95
N ILE A 83 -1.96 -18.97 1.37
CA ILE A 83 -3.33 -19.35 1.00
C ILE A 83 -3.31 -19.91 -0.42
N VAL A 84 -4.04 -20.99 -0.66
CA VAL A 84 -4.22 -21.54 -2.02
C VAL A 84 -5.06 -20.54 -2.81
N GLU A 85 -4.60 -20.11 -4.00
CA GLU A 85 -5.23 -19.04 -4.81
C GLU A 85 -6.72 -19.24 -5.14
N ARG A 86 -7.25 -20.46 -5.00
CA ARG A 86 -8.66 -20.78 -5.25
C ARG A 86 -9.50 -21.02 -4.00
N ASP A 87 -8.89 -20.87 -2.81
CA ASP A 87 -9.61 -20.98 -1.55
C ASP A 87 -10.21 -19.62 -1.18
N GLN A 88 -11.31 -19.29 -1.85
CA GLN A 88 -12.03 -18.03 -1.67
C GLN A 88 -12.45 -17.82 -0.20
N SER A 89 -12.80 -18.90 0.51
CA SER A 89 -13.19 -18.81 1.93
C SER A 89 -12.00 -18.40 2.80
N ALA A 90 -10.82 -18.96 2.56
CA ALA A 90 -9.61 -18.59 3.29
C ALA A 90 -9.16 -17.15 2.98
N ILE A 91 -9.27 -16.72 1.73
CA ILE A 91 -8.99 -15.34 1.30
C ILE A 91 -9.93 -14.37 2.02
N GLU A 92 -11.24 -14.59 1.95
CA GLU A 92 -12.23 -13.74 2.61
C GLU A 92 -12.04 -13.70 4.14
N ALA A 93 -11.76 -14.84 4.77
CA ALA A 93 -11.49 -14.90 6.20
C ALA A 93 -10.25 -14.06 6.58
N ARG A 94 -9.18 -14.13 5.77
CA ARG A 94 -7.97 -13.33 5.97
C ARG A 94 -8.23 -11.84 5.81
N LEU A 95 -8.94 -11.45 4.75
CA LEU A 95 -9.28 -10.07 4.47
C LEU A 95 -10.18 -9.48 5.56
N ARG A 96 -11.19 -10.22 6.02
CA ARG A 96 -12.05 -9.80 7.15
C ARG A 96 -11.24 -9.61 8.43
N ALA A 97 -10.33 -10.55 8.74
CA ALA A 97 -9.46 -10.43 9.91
C ALA A 97 -8.52 -9.22 9.82
N PHE A 98 -7.97 -8.95 8.63
CA PHE A 98 -7.11 -7.80 8.40
C PHE A 98 -7.87 -6.47 8.49
N SER A 99 -9.01 -6.37 7.81
CA SER A 99 -9.90 -5.20 7.83
C SER A 99 -10.39 -4.86 9.24
N GLY A 100 -10.67 -5.87 10.07
CA GLY A 100 -11.04 -5.69 11.48
C GLY A 100 -9.87 -5.47 12.45
N SER A 101 -8.64 -5.40 11.97
CA SER A 101 -7.45 -5.25 12.83
C SER A 101 -7.11 -3.80 13.14
N GLN A 102 -6.23 -3.57 14.12
CA GLN A 102 -5.69 -2.23 14.42
C GLN A 102 -4.88 -1.62 13.27
N ALA A 103 -4.56 -2.40 12.22
CA ALA A 103 -3.92 -1.85 11.03
C ALA A 103 -4.85 -0.89 10.27
N CYS A 104 -6.16 -1.11 10.32
CA CYS A 104 -7.17 -0.35 9.58
C CYS A 104 -8.00 0.62 10.45
N SER A 105 -7.67 0.77 11.73
CA SER A 105 -8.51 1.49 12.70
C SER A 105 -8.51 3.03 12.58
N HIS A 106 -7.82 3.62 11.59
CA HIS A 106 -7.75 5.09 11.45
C HIS A 106 -8.74 5.66 10.42
N HIS A 107 -9.12 4.90 9.39
CA HIS A 107 -10.08 5.29 8.37
C HIS A 107 -10.87 4.08 7.90
N VAL A 108 -11.90 3.69 8.66
CA VAL A 108 -13.04 3.05 8.04
C VAL A 108 -14.29 3.62 8.69
N GLY A 109 -15.02 4.44 7.93
CA GLY A 109 -16.39 4.78 8.24
C GLY A 109 -17.26 3.53 8.18
N VAL A 110 -17.14 2.63 9.15
CA VAL A 110 -18.02 1.47 9.23
C VAL A 110 -19.29 1.88 9.97
N HIS A 111 -20.30 2.25 9.20
CA HIS A 111 -21.67 1.98 9.59
C HIS A 111 -21.88 0.45 9.52
N TYR A 112 -21.55 -0.26 10.62
CA TYR A 112 -22.06 -1.60 10.84
C TYR A 112 -23.49 -1.51 11.36
N THR A 113 -24.48 -1.96 10.58
CA THR A 113 -25.69 -2.56 11.17
C THR A 113 -25.41 -4.05 11.34
N LEU A 114 -25.34 -4.48 12.60
CA LEU A 114 -25.37 -5.89 13.02
C LEU A 114 -26.74 -6.52 12.71
#